data_AF-A0A0B7GN46-F1
#
_entry.id   AF-A0A0B7GN46-F1
#
_cell.length_a   1.000
_cell.length_b   1.000
_cell.length_c   1.000
_cell.angle_alpha   90.00
_cell.angle_beta   90.00
_cell.angle_gamma   90.00
#
_symmetry.space_group_name_H-M   'P 1'
#
loop_
_entity.id
_entity.type
_entity.pdbx_description
1 polymer ?
#
loop_
_entity_poly.entity_id
_entity_poly.type
_entity_poly.pdbx_seq_one_letter_code
_entity_poly.pdbx_strand_id
1 'polypeptide(L)' 'MKKGDYLLYYSPKYQLNGQEKLQAFTAVGKILDDTAYQVEMFEGFFPFRRDVSYYQPVKDCPIEQVR' A
#
# COMPACT_ATOMS: atom_id res chain seq x y z
N MET A 1 -7.05 -10.13 3.88
CA MET A 1 -7.04 -9.85 2.44
C MET A 1 -6.95 -11.18 1.73
N LYS A 2 -7.91 -11.46 0.85
CA LYS A 2 -7.98 -12.66 0.02
C LYS A 2 -7.59 -12.32 -1.41
N LYS A 3 -7.34 -13.34 -2.21
CA LYS A 3 -7.14 -13.19 -3.65
C LYS A 3 -8.32 -12.43 -4.25
N GLY A 4 -7.99 -11.40 -5.01
CA GLY A 4 -8.98 -10.57 -5.70
C GLY A 4 -9.49 -9.36 -4.93
N ASP A 5 -9.18 -9.24 -3.63
CA ASP A 5 -9.42 -7.99 -2.88
C ASP A 5 -8.60 -6.84 -3.49
N TYR A 6 -9.10 -5.61 -3.32
CA TYR A 6 -8.41 -4.40 -3.74
C TYR A 6 -7.66 -3.76 -2.56
N LEU A 7 -6.45 -3.27 -2.84
CA LEU A 7 -5.63 -2.50 -1.92
C LEU A 7 -5.61 -1.04 -2.39
N LEU A 8 -5.95 -0.13 -1.48
CA LEU A 8 -5.78 1.31 -1.65
C LEU A 8 -4.67 1.78 -0.71
N TYR A 9 -3.62 2.38 -1.26
CA TYR A 9 -2.47 2.82 -0.48
C TYR A 9 -2.68 4.27 -0.03
N TYR A 10 -2.89 4.47 1.26
CA TYR A 10 -3.00 5.81 1.85
C TYR A 10 -1.63 6.33 2.27
N SER A 11 -1.25 7.48 1.72
CA SER A 11 -0.02 8.19 2.05
C SER A 11 -0.33 9.39 2.93
N PRO A 12 -0.05 9.34 4.25
CA PRO A 12 -0.37 10.44 5.16
C PRO A 12 0.54 11.66 4.93
N LYS A 13 1.79 11.44 4.51
CA LYS A 13 2.83 12.44 4.32
C LYS A 13 3.69 12.11 3.10
N TYR A 14 4.39 13.11 2.55
CA TYR A 14 5.32 12.91 1.42
C TYR A 14 6.57 12.12 1.80
N GLN A 15 7.07 12.31 3.01
CA GLN A 15 8.32 11.69 3.48
C GLN A 15 8.10 11.07 4.85
N LEU A 16 8.79 9.96 5.11
CA LEU A 16 8.69 9.19 6.36
C LEU A 16 8.93 10.07 7.60
N ASN A 17 10.03 10.84 7.58
CA ASN A 17 10.44 11.74 8.66
C ASN A 17 9.98 13.19 8.45
N GLY A 18 9.23 13.46 7.38
CA GLY A 18 8.71 14.80 7.08
C GLY A 18 7.48 15.17 7.90
N GLN A 19 7.13 16.45 7.88
CA GLN A 19 5.86 16.96 8.41
C GLN A 19 4.86 17.37 7.32
N GLU A 20 5.32 17.48 6.08
CA GLU A 20 4.48 17.84 4.94
C GLU A 20 3.43 16.76 4.67
N LYS A 21 2.17 17.17 4.73
CA LYS A 21 1.00 16.30 4.59
C LYS A 21 0.73 16.02 3.11
N LEU A 22 0.43 14.77 2.79
CA LEU A 22 -0.09 14.36 1.48
C LEU A 22 -1.56 13.97 1.59
N GLN A 23 -1.89 13.12 2.56
CA GLN A 23 -3.25 12.69 2.90
C GLN A 23 -4.09 12.29 1.68
N ALA A 24 -3.52 11.42 0.84
CA ALA A 24 -4.15 10.95 -0.38
C ALA A 24 -3.97 9.44 -0.56
N PHE A 25 -4.87 8.83 -1.32
CA PHE A 25 -4.65 7.50 -1.88
C PHE A 25 -3.78 7.64 -3.12
N THR A 26 -2.59 7.06 -3.10
CA THR A 26 -1.54 7.28 -4.12
C THR A 26 -1.25 6.05 -4.97
N ALA A 27 -1.76 4.88 -4.56
CA ALA A 27 -1.66 3.67 -5.36
C ALA A 27 -2.90 2.80 -5.15
N VAL A 28 -3.23 2.02 -6.17
CA VAL A 28 -4.26 1.00 -6.11
C VAL A 28 -3.74 -0.29 -6.75
N GLY A 29 -4.08 -1.42 -6.15
CA GLY A 29 -3.69 -2.72 -6.65
C GLY A 29 -4.69 -3.81 -6.27
N LYS A 30 -4.43 -5.01 -6.76
CA LYS A 30 -5.24 -6.20 -6.51
C LYS A 30 -4.36 -7.30 -5.91
N ILE A 31 -4.87 -7.94 -4.86
CA ILE A 31 -4.18 -9.04 -4.18
C ILE A 31 -4.17 -10.28 -5.08
N LEU A 32 -2.99 -10.86 -5.29
CA LEU A 32 -2.77 -11.95 -6.23
C LEU A 32 -3.06 -13.34 -5.66
N ASP A 33 -2.90 -13.50 -4.34
CA ASP A 33 -2.97 -14.79 -3.65
C ASP A 33 -3.76 -14.73 -2.33
N ASP A 34 -3.96 -15.90 -1.72
CA ASP A 34 -4.59 -16.03 -0.41
C ASP A 34 -3.58 -16.14 0.73
N THR A 35 -2.28 -16.29 0.44
CA THR A 35 -1.24 -16.59 1.44
C THR A 35 -0.36 -15.38 1.78
N ALA A 36 -0.34 -14.99 3.05
CA ALA A 36 0.68 -14.06 3.56
C ALA A 36 1.97 -14.85 3.81
N TYR A 37 3.11 -14.30 3.44
CA TYR A 37 4.40 -14.95 3.64
C TYR A 37 5.40 -14.02 4.33
N GLN A 38 6.43 -14.59 4.95
CA GLN A 38 7.48 -13.83 5.61
C GLN A 38 8.81 -14.07 4.88
N VAL A 39 9.61 -13.02 4.75
CA VAL A 39 10.97 -13.07 4.17
C VAL A 39 11.87 -12.25 5.07
N GLU A 40 13.09 -12.73 5.32
CA GLU A 40 14.09 -11.96 6.05
C GLU A 40 14.44 -10.69 5.28
N MET A 41 14.15 -9.52 5.85
CA MET A 41 14.54 -8.23 5.25
C MET A 41 15.84 -7.68 5.82
N PHE A 42 16.12 -8.03 7.07
CA PHE A 42 17.36 -7.78 7.79
C PHE A 42 17.47 -8.82 8.91
N GLU A 43 18.67 -8.94 9.50
CA GLU A 43 18.98 -9.96 10.50
C GLU A 43 17.89 -10.03 11.59
N GLY A 44 17.21 -11.17 11.67
CA GLY A 44 16.18 -11.42 12.67
C GLY A 44 14.82 -10.75 12.41
N PHE A 45 14.61 -10.10 11.26
CA PHE A 45 13.36 -9.40 10.94
C PHE A 45 12.66 -9.94 9.70
N PHE A 46 11.47 -10.48 9.95
CA PHE A 46 10.66 -11.25 9.00
C PHE A 46 9.25 -10.68 8.91
N PRO A 47 9.03 -9.51 8.28
CA PRO A 47 7.70 -8.93 8.17
C PRO A 47 6.83 -9.74 7.21
N PHE A 48 5.53 -9.76 7.46
CA PHE A 48 4.57 -10.34 6.54
C PHE A 48 4.48 -9.51 5.25
N ARG A 49 4.36 -10.21 4.14
CA ARG A 49 4.27 -9.67 2.78
C ARG A 49 3.10 -10.31 2.04
N ARG A 50 2.67 -9.62 0.98
CA ARG A 50 1.58 -10.00 0.08
C ARG A 50 1.93 -9.59 -1.33
N ASP A 51 1.59 -10.44 -2.28
CA ASP A 51 1.77 -10.12 -3.70
C ASP A 51 0.59 -9.28 -4.21
N VAL A 52 0.94 -8.15 -4.82
CA VAL A 52 -0.03 -7.16 -5.31
C VAL A 52 0.32 -6.79 -6.74
N SER A 53 -0.66 -6.88 -7.64
CA SER A 53 -0.57 -6.26 -8.96
C SER A 53 -1.09 -4.84 -8.89
N TYR A 54 -0.23 -3.86 -9.16
CA TYR A 54 -0.58 -2.44 -9.13
C TYR A 54 -1.08 -1.96 -10.50
N TYR A 55 -2.12 -1.14 -10.48
CA TYR A 55 -2.62 -0.47 -11.68
C TYR A 55 -1.76 0.75 -12.00
N GLN A 56 -1.53 1.01 -13.29
CA GLN A 56 -0.87 2.22 -13.79
C GLN A 56 -1.45 2.62 -15.17
N PRO A 57 -1.58 3.92 -15.48
CA PRO A 57 -1.33 5.05 -14.58
C PRO A 57 -2.43 5.18 -13.52
N VAL A 58 -2.09 5.79 -12.38
CA VAL A 58 -3.05 6.16 -11.32
C VAL A 58 -2.86 7.63 -10.99
N LYS A 59 -3.93 8.28 -10.54
CA LYS A 59 -3.91 9.65 -10.06
C LYS A 59 -4.18 9.65 -8.56
N ASP A 60 -3.43 10.48 -7.83
CA ASP A 60 -3.66 10.69 -6.40
C ASP A 60 -5.10 11.16 -6.14
N CYS A 61 -5.73 10.55 -5.15
CA CYS A 61 -7.07 10.89 -4.68
C CYS A 61 -6.99 11.42 -3.24
N PRO A 62 -7.10 12.75 -3.01
CA PRO A 62 -7.13 13.32 -1.68
C PRO A 62 -8.23 12.69 -0.82
N ILE A 63 -7.94 12.39 0.45
CA ILE A 63 -8.88 11.71 1.36
C ILE A 63 -10.18 12.51 1.57
N GLU A 64 -10.15 13.82 1.35
CA GLU A 64 -11.32 14.70 1.46
C GLU A 64 -12.36 14.46 0.35
N GLN A 65 -11.97 13.86 -0.78
CA GLN A 65 -12.89 13.57 -1.90
C GLN A 65 -13.74 12.32 -1.67
N VAL A 66 -13.42 11.50 -0.67
CA VAL A 66 -14.11 10.24 -0.34
C VAL A 66 -14.79 10.28 1.03
N ARG A 67 -14.96 11.47 1.61
CA ARG A 67 -15.70 11.71 2.86
C ARG A 67 -17.20 11.84 2.64
#